data_AF-A0A957HHZ1-F1
#
_entry.id   AF-A0A957HHZ1-F1
#
_cell.length_a   1.000
_cell.length_b   1.000
_cell.length_c   1.000
_cell.angle_alpha   90.00
_cell.angle_beta   90.00
_cell.angle_gamma   90.00
#
_symmetry.space_group_name_H-M   'P 1'
#
loop_
_entity.id
_entity.type
_entity.pdbx_description
1 polymer ?
#
loop_
_entity_poly.entity_id
_entity_poly.type
_entity_poly.pdbx_seq_one_letter_code
_entity_poly.pdbx_strand_id
1 'polypeptide(L)'
;MHKQSSIIFGTILILVGVLFLVFQFVPSLAPNLDISLQWPLIIVSVGLLLLVSAFLGVPALAIPGSIVAGIGGILYVQNLTGAWDSWAYVWALIPGFVGVGLLIAGTLGHERRKSWREGSRLILISGVMFLIFGAFFSGLGLIGRFWPLLLIGLGLWQLLPNRQRKQSAPKE
;
A
#
# COMPACT_ATOMS: atom_id res chain seq x y z
N MET A 1 -4.70 10.70 24.79
CA MET A 1 -4.46 10.29 23.40
C MET A 1 -5.21 9.00 22.98
N HIS A 2 -6.23 8.50 23.72
CA HIS A 2 -6.92 7.23 23.40
C HIS A 2 -8.22 7.33 22.58
N LYS A 3 -8.82 8.53 22.42
CA LYS A 3 -10.16 8.67 21.81
C LYS A 3 -10.19 8.47 20.28
N GLN A 4 -9.14 8.88 19.56
CA GLN A 4 -9.14 8.85 18.09
C GLN A 4 -8.98 7.45 17.50
N SER A 5 -8.14 6.59 18.11
CA SER A 5 -8.03 5.17 17.72
C SER A 5 -9.35 4.43 17.89
N SER A 6 -10.12 4.76 18.93
CA SER A 6 -11.41 4.13 19.19
C SER A 6 -12.46 4.49 18.14
N ILE A 7 -12.50 5.76 17.68
CA ILE A 7 -13.44 6.21 16.65
C ILE A 7 -13.13 5.58 15.29
N ILE A 8 -11.85 5.52 14.91
CA ILE A 8 -11.45 4.90 13.63
C ILE A 8 -11.82 3.42 13.63
N PHE A 9 -11.51 2.71 14.72
CA PHE A 9 -11.85 1.29 14.84
C PHE A 9 -13.36 1.06 14.83
N GLY A 10 -14.14 1.88 15.56
CA GLY A 10 -15.60 1.81 15.55
C GLY A 10 -16.20 2.09 14.18
N THR A 11 -15.68 3.07 13.44
CA THR A 11 -16.14 3.40 12.09
C THR A 11 -15.88 2.25 11.12
N ILE A 12 -14.70 1.62 11.19
CA ILE A 12 -14.37 0.43 10.39
C ILE A 12 -15.37 -0.70 10.70
N LEU A 13 -15.65 -0.96 11.98
CA LEU A 13 -16.57 -2.02 12.39
C LEU A 13 -18.00 -1.78 11.88
N ILE A 14 -18.46 -0.53 11.91
CA ILE A 14 -19.78 -0.15 11.38
C ILE A 14 -19.83 -0.39 9.86
N LEU A 15 -18.82 0.06 9.11
CA LEU A 15 -18.80 -0.12 7.65
C LEU A 15 -18.73 -1.59 7.26
N VAL A 16 -17.94 -2.40 7.96
CA VAL A 16 -17.89 -3.87 7.76
C VAL A 16 -19.24 -4.50 8.06
N GLY A 17 -19.88 -4.11 9.16
CA GLY A 17 -21.21 -4.60 9.54
C GLY A 17 -22.27 -4.27 8.50
N VAL A 18 -22.31 -3.02 8.01
CA VAL A 18 -23.23 -2.59 6.95
C VAL A 18 -23.02 -3.39 5.67
N LEU A 19 -21.77 -3.62 5.28
CA LEU A 19 -21.45 -4.40 4.08
C LEU A 19 -21.99 -5.84 4.17
N PHE A 20 -21.77 -6.52 5.30
CA PHE A 20 -22.32 -7.86 5.52
C PHE A 20 -23.86 -7.85 5.50
N LEU A 21 -24.48 -6.81 6.05
CA LEU A 21 -25.93 -6.63 6.03
C LEU A 21 -26.45 -6.53 4.59
N VAL A 22 -25.77 -5.78 3.71
CA VAL A 22 -26.14 -5.68 2.29
C VAL A 22 -26.07 -7.04 1.59
N PHE A 23 -24.99 -7.81 1.79
CA PHE A 23 -24.85 -9.14 1.19
C PHE A 23 -25.87 -10.16 1.74
N GLN A 24 -26.27 -10.02 3.00
CA GLN A 24 -27.28 -10.90 3.60
C GLN A 24 -28.70 -10.61 3.10
N PHE A 25 -29.05 -9.34 2.91
CA PHE A 25 -30.42 -8.93 2.58
C PHE A 25 -30.69 -8.79 1.08
N VAL A 26 -29.67 -8.75 0.22
CA VAL A 26 -29.84 -8.67 -1.23
C VAL A 26 -29.14 -9.85 -1.94
N PRO A 27 -29.64 -11.09 -1.82
CA PRO A 27 -29.07 -12.26 -2.50
C PRO A 27 -29.10 -12.14 -4.04
N SER A 28 -29.97 -11.28 -4.57
CA SER A 28 -30.11 -10.98 -6.00
C SER A 28 -28.95 -10.20 -6.61
N LEU A 29 -28.07 -9.60 -5.80
CA LEU A 29 -26.79 -9.05 -6.27
C LEU A 29 -25.74 -10.15 -6.49
N ALA A 30 -26.06 -11.39 -6.13
CA ALA A 30 -25.11 -12.48 -6.01
C ALA A 30 -25.53 -13.83 -6.66
N PRO A 31 -26.18 -13.88 -7.83
CA PRO A 31 -26.72 -15.15 -8.35
C PRO A 31 -25.64 -16.17 -8.76
N ASN A 32 -24.41 -15.73 -9.06
CA ASN A 32 -23.28 -16.58 -9.50
C ASN A 32 -22.00 -16.34 -8.68
N LEU A 33 -22.11 -15.94 -7.41
CA LEU A 33 -20.93 -15.68 -6.57
C LEU A 33 -20.36 -16.99 -6.03
N ASP A 34 -19.33 -17.51 -6.68
CA ASP A 34 -18.43 -18.46 -6.01
C ASP A 34 -17.76 -17.73 -4.84
N ILE A 35 -18.28 -17.94 -3.63
CA ILE A 35 -17.80 -17.31 -2.39
C ILE A 35 -16.30 -17.57 -2.20
N SER A 36 -15.81 -18.73 -2.66
CA SER A 36 -14.40 -19.11 -2.70
C SER A 36 -13.54 -18.17 -3.56
N LEU A 37 -14.07 -17.65 -4.66
CA LEU A 37 -13.37 -16.76 -5.58
C LEU A 37 -13.51 -15.28 -5.19
N GLN A 38 -14.59 -14.92 -4.51
CA GLN A 38 -15.01 -13.53 -4.40
C GLN A 38 -14.90 -12.91 -3.00
N TRP A 39 -14.52 -13.68 -1.98
CA TRP A 39 -14.26 -13.13 -0.66
C TRP A 39 -13.31 -11.91 -0.64
N PRO A 40 -12.30 -11.73 -1.53
CA PRO A 40 -11.49 -10.52 -1.53
C PRO A 40 -12.29 -9.26 -1.90
N LEU A 41 -13.40 -9.39 -2.64
CA LEU A 41 -14.28 -8.27 -2.98
C LEU A 41 -14.94 -7.66 -1.74
N ILE A 42 -15.13 -8.45 -0.67
CA ILE A 42 -15.60 -7.93 0.62
C ILE A 42 -14.57 -6.93 1.16
N ILE A 43 -13.29 -7.30 1.15
CA ILE A 43 -12.19 -6.44 1.60
C ILE A 43 -12.10 -5.18 0.74
N VAL A 44 -12.15 -5.33 -0.59
CA VAL A 44 -12.17 -4.19 -1.52
C VAL A 44 -13.32 -3.25 -1.20
N SER A 45 -14.52 -3.80 -0.97
CA SER A 45 -15.72 -3.01 -0.69
C SER A 45 -15.60 -2.23 0.63
N VAL A 46 -15.07 -2.82 1.70
CA VAL A 46 -14.77 -2.09 2.95
C VAL A 46 -13.78 -0.95 2.68
N GLY A 47 -12.72 -1.21 1.92
CA GLY A 47 -11.75 -0.18 1.54
C GLY A 47 -12.37 0.96 0.74
N LEU A 48 -13.24 0.64 -0.22
CA LEU A 48 -13.98 1.63 -1.00
C LEU A 48 -14.94 2.45 -0.13
N LEU A 49 -15.63 1.84 0.83
CA LEU A 49 -16.49 2.57 1.76
C LEU A 49 -15.69 3.57 2.62
N LEU A 50 -14.50 3.19 3.08
CA LEU A 50 -13.59 4.10 3.79
C LEU A 50 -13.11 5.25 2.89
N LEU A 51 -12.80 4.97 1.62
CA LEU A 51 -12.42 6.00 0.64
C LEU A 51 -13.57 6.96 0.37
N VAL A 52 -14.78 6.45 0.14
CA VAL A 52 -15.99 7.28 -0.03
C VAL A 52 -16.20 8.16 1.21
N SER A 53 -16.04 7.60 2.41
CA SER A 53 -16.14 8.35 3.66
C SER A 53 -15.09 9.47 3.76
N ALA A 54 -13.91 9.29 3.15
CA ALA A 54 -12.91 10.33 3.05
C ALA A 54 -13.36 11.49 2.15
N PHE A 55 -13.97 11.20 1.00
CA PHE A 55 -14.56 12.21 0.11
C PHE A 55 -15.76 12.94 0.73
N LEU A 56 -16.50 12.27 1.62
CA LEU A 56 -17.66 12.83 2.32
C LEU A 56 -17.31 13.76 3.51
N GLY A 57 -16.02 13.99 3.78
CA GLY A 57 -15.59 14.98 4.77
C GLY A 57 -14.71 14.44 5.89
N VAL A 58 -14.24 13.19 5.80
CA VAL A 58 -13.26 12.62 6.75
C VAL A 58 -11.94 12.26 6.05
N PRO A 59 -11.13 13.23 5.57
CA PRO A 59 -9.92 12.95 4.77
C PRO A 59 -8.94 11.96 5.40
N ALA A 60 -8.91 11.86 6.73
CA ALA A 60 -8.08 10.91 7.46
C ALA A 60 -8.39 9.43 7.13
N LEU A 61 -9.59 9.11 6.63
CA LEU A 61 -9.97 7.76 6.22
C LEU A 61 -9.40 7.35 4.85
N ALA A 62 -8.82 8.29 4.09
CA ALA A 62 -8.26 7.97 2.78
C ALA A 62 -7.06 7.01 2.88
N ILE A 63 -6.27 7.13 3.95
CA ILE A 63 -5.11 6.25 4.22
C ILE A 63 -5.58 4.81 4.49
N PRO A 64 -6.37 4.53 5.55
CA PRO A 64 -6.85 3.17 5.79
C PRO A 64 -7.71 2.63 4.64
N GLY A 65 -8.50 3.46 3.98
CA GLY A 65 -9.29 3.05 2.81
C GLY A 65 -8.42 2.59 1.64
N SER A 66 -7.33 3.31 1.33
CA SER A 66 -6.39 2.92 0.28
C SER A 66 -5.65 1.63 0.59
N ILE A 67 -5.23 1.44 1.85
CA ILE A 67 -4.56 0.21 2.29
C ILE A 67 -5.50 -0.99 2.14
N VAL A 68 -6.73 -0.88 2.68
CA VAL A 68 -7.69 -1.99 2.67
C VAL A 68 -8.13 -2.31 1.24
N ALA A 69 -8.44 -1.30 0.42
CA ALA A 69 -8.80 -1.49 -0.98
C ALA A 69 -7.65 -2.11 -1.79
N GLY A 70 -6.41 -1.63 -1.58
CA GLY A 70 -5.22 -2.15 -2.25
C GLY A 70 -4.91 -3.60 -1.88
N ILE A 71 -4.98 -3.95 -0.59
CA ILE A 71 -4.82 -5.35 -0.13
C ILE A 71 -5.93 -6.23 -0.71
N GLY A 72 -7.18 -5.77 -0.67
CA GLY A 72 -8.30 -6.50 -1.28
C GLY A 72 -8.08 -6.74 -2.78
N GLY A 73 -7.53 -5.76 -3.50
CA GLY A 73 -7.17 -5.89 -4.92
C GLY A 73 -6.05 -6.91 -5.17
N ILE A 74 -5.00 -6.92 -4.35
CA ILE A 74 -3.94 -7.94 -4.40
C ILE A 74 -4.55 -9.33 -4.21
N LEU A 75 -5.33 -9.51 -3.14
CA LEU A 75 -5.94 -10.78 -2.79
C LEU A 75 -6.91 -11.24 -3.89
N TYR A 76 -7.65 -10.32 -4.50
CA TYR A 76 -8.54 -10.64 -5.63
C TYR A 76 -7.76 -11.20 -6.83
N VAL A 77 -6.68 -10.53 -7.24
CA VAL A 77 -5.84 -11.01 -8.35
C VAL A 77 -5.17 -12.34 -8.02
N GLN A 78 -4.67 -12.52 -6.80
CA GLN A 78 -4.04 -13.77 -6.35
C GLN A 78 -5.04 -14.93 -6.29
N ASN A 79 -6.25 -14.67 -5.81
CA ASN A 79 -7.29 -15.68 -5.71
C ASN A 79 -7.82 -16.11 -7.08
N LEU A 80 -7.89 -15.18 -8.05
CA LEU A 80 -8.26 -15.48 -9.44
C LEU A 80 -7.16 -16.24 -10.21
N THR A 81 -5.89 -15.86 -10.02
CA THR A 81 -4.75 -16.44 -10.77
C THR A 81 -4.16 -17.68 -10.10
N GLY A 82 -4.50 -17.92 -8.84
CA GLY A 82 -3.86 -18.95 -8.00
C GLY A 82 -2.40 -18.64 -7.63
N ALA A 83 -1.86 -17.48 -8.01
CA ALA A 83 -0.45 -17.13 -7.86
C ALA A 83 -0.12 -16.65 -6.42
N TRP A 84 -0.41 -17.48 -5.42
CA TRP A 84 -0.17 -17.16 -4.01
C TRP A 84 1.30 -16.97 -3.66
N ASP A 85 2.21 -17.59 -4.41
CA ASP A 85 3.66 -17.39 -4.27
C ASP A 85 4.08 -15.92 -4.51
N SER A 86 3.29 -15.17 -5.28
CA SER A 86 3.54 -13.74 -5.47
C SER A 86 3.47 -12.93 -4.18
N TRP A 87 2.86 -13.47 -3.12
CA TRP A 87 2.86 -12.87 -1.80
C TRP A 87 4.26 -12.62 -1.25
N ALA A 88 5.30 -13.33 -1.72
CA ALA A 88 6.70 -13.08 -1.34
C ALA A 88 7.19 -11.66 -1.68
N TYR A 89 6.60 -11.01 -2.69
CA TYR A 89 7.02 -9.69 -3.16
C TYR A 89 5.88 -8.66 -3.27
N VAL A 90 4.64 -9.09 -3.51
CA VAL A 90 3.50 -8.18 -3.73
C VAL A 90 3.13 -7.38 -2.47
N TRP A 91 3.40 -7.89 -1.26
CA TRP A 91 3.19 -7.14 -0.01
C TRP A 91 3.97 -5.82 0.03
N ALA A 92 5.06 -5.72 -0.72
CA ALA A 92 5.86 -4.50 -0.82
C ALA A 92 5.12 -3.31 -1.44
N LEU A 93 3.94 -3.55 -2.02
CA LEU A 93 3.01 -2.52 -2.51
C LEU A 93 2.24 -1.81 -1.38
N ILE A 94 2.18 -2.39 -0.17
CA ILE A 94 1.40 -1.84 0.95
C ILE A 94 1.81 -0.39 1.31
N PRO A 95 3.11 -0.05 1.46
CA PRO A 95 3.52 1.34 1.66
C PRO A 95 3.11 2.27 0.51
N GLY A 96 3.03 1.74 -0.72
CA GLY A 96 2.55 2.48 -1.88
C GLY A 96 1.07 2.84 -1.75
N PHE A 97 0.23 1.94 -1.23
CA PHE A 97 -1.16 2.24 -0.90
C PHE A 97 -1.29 3.28 0.22
N VAL A 98 -0.40 3.26 1.21
CA VAL A 98 -0.31 4.35 2.20
C VAL A 98 -0.01 5.67 1.50
N GLY A 99 0.94 5.68 0.57
CA GLY A 99 1.28 6.85 -0.24
C GLY A 99 0.11 7.38 -1.05
N VAL A 100 -0.65 6.51 -1.73
CA VAL A 100 -1.89 6.86 -2.45
C VAL A 100 -2.90 7.49 -1.50
N GLY A 101 -3.12 6.90 -0.34
CA GLY A 101 -4.03 7.44 0.67
C GLY A 101 -3.58 8.81 1.19
N LEU A 102 -2.28 9.05 1.28
CA LEU A 102 -1.72 10.35 1.63
C LEU A 102 -1.95 11.38 0.53
N LEU A 103 -1.81 11.00 -0.75
CA LEU A 103 -2.13 11.87 -1.88
C LEU A 103 -3.62 12.26 -1.86
N ILE A 104 -4.51 11.29 -1.68
CA ILE A 104 -5.97 11.53 -1.59
C ILE A 104 -6.28 12.43 -0.39
N ALA A 105 -5.80 12.10 0.80
CA ALA A 105 -5.99 12.92 2.00
C ALA A 105 -5.46 14.36 1.82
N GLY A 106 -4.32 14.52 1.16
CA GLY A 106 -3.72 15.82 0.86
C GLY A 106 -4.49 16.63 -0.18
N THR A 107 -5.20 15.98 -1.10
CA THR A 107 -6.08 16.69 -2.05
C THR A 107 -7.37 17.17 -1.40
N LEU A 108 -7.89 16.42 -0.41
CA LEU A 108 -9.12 16.71 0.33
C LEU A 108 -8.90 17.61 1.56
N GLY A 109 -7.69 17.64 2.10
CA GLY A 109 -7.30 18.45 3.27
C GLY A 109 -6.47 19.68 2.92
N HIS A 110 -6.02 20.40 3.96
CA HIS A 110 -5.30 21.68 3.83
C HIS A 110 -3.77 21.51 3.65
N GLU A 111 -3.22 20.31 3.88
CA GLU A 111 -1.77 20.03 3.90
C GLU A 111 -1.28 19.38 2.59
N ARG A 112 -1.71 19.92 1.44
CA ARG A 112 -1.46 19.34 0.12
C ARG A 112 0.02 19.14 -0.18
N ARG A 113 0.85 20.17 0.01
CA ARG A 113 2.27 20.12 -0.38
C ARG A 113 3.07 19.07 0.38
N LYS A 114 2.84 18.94 1.69
CA LYS A 114 3.49 17.93 2.54
C LYS A 114 3.03 16.53 2.18
N SER A 115 1.72 16.33 2.03
CA SER A 115 1.12 15.03 1.72
C SER A 115 1.55 14.52 0.34
N TRP A 116 1.68 15.41 -0.64
CA TRP A 116 2.19 15.05 -1.98
C TRP A 116 3.65 14.59 -1.94
N ARG A 117 4.51 15.30 -1.21
CA ARG A 117 5.93 14.93 -1.12
C ARG A 117 6.12 13.57 -0.45
N GLU A 118 5.50 13.37 0.71
CA GLU A 118 5.64 12.12 1.47
C GLU A 118 4.91 10.96 0.76
N GLY A 119 3.76 11.22 0.13
CA GLY A 119 2.96 10.22 -0.58
C GLY A 119 3.69 9.68 -1.81
N SER A 120 4.22 10.58 -2.65
CA SER A 120 5.02 10.19 -3.82
C SER A 120 6.30 9.44 -3.41
N ARG A 121 6.94 9.83 -2.31
CA ARG A 121 8.12 9.13 -1.78
C ARG A 121 7.77 7.70 -1.35
N LEU A 122 6.64 7.50 -0.67
CA LEU A 122 6.17 6.17 -0.28
C LEU A 122 5.83 5.29 -1.49
N ILE A 123 5.15 5.85 -2.50
CA ILE A 123 4.86 5.15 -3.76
C ILE A 123 6.17 4.74 -4.45
N LEU A 124 7.16 5.64 -4.52
CA LEU A 124 8.46 5.35 -5.12
C LEU A 124 9.18 4.24 -4.37
N ILE A 125 9.31 4.35 -3.04
CA ILE A 125 9.97 3.35 -2.19
C ILE A 125 9.28 1.99 -2.35
N SER A 126 7.95 1.99 -2.31
CA SER A 126 7.15 0.78 -2.47
C SER A 126 7.33 0.13 -3.84
N GLY A 127 7.34 0.93 -4.91
CA GLY A 127 7.62 0.44 -6.27
C GLY A 127 9.02 -0.14 -6.39
N VAL A 128 10.04 0.55 -5.85
CA VAL A 128 11.42 0.03 -5.82
C VAL A 128 11.50 -1.28 -5.03
N MET A 129 10.85 -1.36 -3.87
CA MET A 129 10.85 -2.55 -3.02
C MET A 129 10.12 -3.73 -3.69
N PHE A 130 8.99 -3.46 -4.34
CA PHE A 130 8.27 -4.44 -5.14
C PHE A 130 9.11 -4.95 -6.31
N LEU A 131 9.85 -4.08 -7.01
CA LEU A 131 10.75 -4.50 -8.09
C LEU A 131 11.93 -5.33 -7.58
N ILE A 132 12.54 -4.95 -6.45
CA ILE A 132 13.65 -5.69 -5.84
C ILE A 132 13.19 -7.08 -5.40
N PHE A 133 12.10 -7.16 -4.63
CA PHE A 133 11.58 -8.45 -4.17
C PHE A 133 10.98 -9.26 -5.32
N GLY A 134 10.33 -8.62 -6.28
CA GLY A 134 9.83 -9.27 -7.49
C GLY A 134 10.96 -9.91 -8.27
N ALA A 135 12.05 -9.17 -8.53
CA ALA A 135 13.23 -9.71 -9.20
C ALA A 135 13.88 -10.87 -8.42
N PHE A 136 13.82 -10.84 -7.09
CA PHE A 136 14.40 -11.86 -6.22
C PHE A 136 13.54 -13.14 -6.13
N PHE A 137 12.22 -13.00 -5.95
CA PHE A 137 11.30 -14.10 -5.62
C PHE A 137 10.43 -14.59 -6.79
N SER A 138 10.16 -13.77 -7.82
CA SER A 138 9.21 -14.14 -8.90
C SER A 138 9.73 -15.12 -9.96
N GLY A 139 10.96 -15.63 -9.83
CA GLY A 139 11.45 -16.70 -10.70
C GLY A 139 12.15 -16.25 -11.98
N LEU A 140 12.96 -15.18 -11.94
CA LEU A 140 13.99 -14.98 -12.97
C LEU A 140 15.20 -15.84 -12.61
N GLY A 141 15.21 -17.11 -13.02
CA GLY A 141 16.24 -18.10 -12.67
C GLY A 141 17.70 -17.61 -12.73
N LEU A 142 18.03 -16.65 -13.62
CA LEU A 142 19.36 -16.02 -13.70
C LEU A 142 19.51 -14.73 -12.86
N ILE A 143 18.50 -13.87 -12.74
CA ILE A 143 18.60 -12.60 -11.98
C ILE A 143 18.52 -12.84 -10.47
N GLY A 144 17.74 -13.82 -10.01
CA GLY A 144 17.74 -14.28 -8.62
C GLY A 144 19.08 -14.88 -8.18
N ARG A 145 19.97 -15.27 -9.10
CA ARG A 145 21.34 -15.73 -8.80
C ARG A 145 22.34 -14.59 -8.67
N PHE A 146 22.14 -13.50 -9.41
CA PHE A 146 23.09 -12.39 -9.53
C PHE A 146 22.72 -11.14 -8.71
N TRP A 147 21.63 -11.16 -7.94
CA TRP A 147 21.30 -10.10 -6.99
C TRP A 147 22.42 -9.69 -6.01
N PRO A 148 23.38 -10.55 -5.59
CA PRO A 148 24.48 -10.11 -4.73
C PRO A 148 25.39 -9.12 -5.45
N LEU A 149 25.46 -9.15 -6.80
CA LEU A 149 26.24 -8.18 -7.58
C LEU A 149 25.65 -6.77 -7.52
N LEU A 150 24.32 -6.64 -7.38
CA LEU A 150 23.67 -5.35 -7.16
C LEU A 150 23.98 -4.78 -5.77
N LEU A 151 24.01 -5.64 -4.74
CA LEU A 151 24.45 -5.25 -3.39
C LEU A 151 25.93 -4.84 -3.37
N ILE A 152 26.79 -5.58 -4.09
CA ILE A 152 28.20 -5.23 -4.25
C ILE A 152 28.34 -3.90 -4.97
N GLY A 153 27.58 -3.66 -6.06
CA GLY A 153 27.59 -2.38 -6.77
C GLY A 153 27.13 -1.21 -5.91
N LEU A 154 26.04 -1.38 -5.13
CA LEU A 154 25.56 -0.38 -4.18
C LEU A 154 26.57 -0.13 -3.04
N GLY A 155 27.20 -1.18 -2.52
CA GLY A 155 28.26 -1.07 -1.52
C GLY A 155 29.47 -0.32 -2.04
N LEU A 156 29.92 -0.63 -3.26
CA LEU A 156 31.00 0.09 -3.94
C LEU A 156 30.65 1.55 -4.20
N TRP A 157 29.39 1.84 -4.54
CA TRP A 157 28.93 3.22 -4.70
C TRP A 157 28.96 4.02 -3.40
N GLN A 158 28.61 3.41 -2.26
CA GLN A 158 28.73 4.07 -0.95
C GLN A 158 30.18 4.26 -0.50
N LEU A 159 31.09 3.38 -0.96
CA LEU A 159 32.53 3.50 -0.70
C LEU A 159 33.20 4.56 -1.60
N LEU A 160 32.54 5.04 -2.65
CA LEU A 160 33.04 6.18 -3.41
C LEU A 160 33.05 7.41 -2.50
N PRO A 161 34.23 7.99 -2.19
CA PRO A 161 34.31 9.11 -1.27
C PRO A 161 33.50 10.27 -1.81
N ASN A 162 32.43 10.65 -1.11
CA ASN A 162 31.71 11.87 -1.41
C ASN A 162 32.67 13.05 -1.11
N ARG A 163 33.32 13.58 -2.16
CA ARG A 163 34.31 14.68 -2.10
C ARG A 163 33.69 16.04 -1.72
N GLN A 164 32.84 16.09 -0.69
CA GLN A 164 32.19 17.32 -0.23
C GLN A 164 32.52 17.70 1.23
N ARG A 165 33.63 17.20 1.80
CA ARG A 165 34.18 17.73 3.06
C ARG A 165 35.67 18.05 2.95
N LYS A 166 36.00 19.10 2.21
CA LYS A 166 37.27 19.83 2.36
C LYS A 166 36.99 21.34 2.38
N GLN A 167 36.17 21.79 3.32
CA GLN A 167 36.04 23.21 3.65
C GLN A 167 35.77 23.38 5.15
N SER A 168 36.82 23.23 5.96
CA SER A 168 36.98 23.92 7.24
C SER A 168 38.30 23.50 7.89
N ALA A 169 39.38 24.17 7.48
CA ALA A 169 40.57 24.30 8.32
C ALA A 169 40.63 25.76 8.78
N PRO A 170 40.77 26.03 10.09
CA PRO A 170 40.83 27.39 10.63
C PRO A 170 42.20 28.00 10.34
N LYS A 171 42.24 29.30 10.03
CA LYS A 171 43.47 30.09 10.10
C LYS A 171 43.40 30.93 11.37
N GLU A 172 44.33 30.67 12.28
CA GLU A 172 44.81 31.63 13.26
C GLU A 172 45.46 32.84 12.55
#